data_AF-A0A0S2K1T2-F1
#
_entry.id   AF-A0A0S2K1T2-F1
#
_cell.length_a   1.000
_cell.length_b   1.000
_cell.length_c   1.000
_cell.angle_alpha   90.00
_cell.angle_beta   90.00
_cell.angle_gamma   90.00
#
_symmetry.space_group_name_H-M   'P 1'
#
loop_
_entity.id
_entity.type
_entity.pdbx_description
1 polymer ?
#
loop_
_entity_poly.entity_id
_entity_poly.type
_entity_poly.pdbx_seq_one_letter_code
_entity_poly.pdbx_strand_id
1 'polypeptide(L)'
;MNTLIFSAGILALLTALVHIIAGQIDPVRPFLKSDLPDIPKATLLGCWHMVSVMLVISAAAFCFIGWFNFVEFQNLVILLSASFVLFSVVFILVGWYFFKIRTFIKLLQWSLLLSVGVLGFMGVI
;
A
#
# COMPACT_ATOMS: atom_id res chain seq x y z
N MET A 1 11.78 -8.75 -19.60
CA MET A 1 11.09 -7.87 -18.62
C MET A 1 9.60 -8.12 -18.70
N ASN A 2 8.98 -8.44 -17.57
CA ASN A 2 7.53 -8.44 -17.44
C ASN A 2 7.07 -7.00 -17.13
N THR A 3 6.51 -6.33 -18.14
CA THR A 3 6.13 -4.92 -18.07
C THR A 3 5.06 -4.66 -17.01
N LEU A 4 4.08 -5.56 -16.87
CA LEU A 4 2.98 -5.41 -15.92
C LEU A 4 3.46 -5.52 -14.46
N ILE A 5 4.27 -6.53 -14.15
CA ILE A 5 4.87 -6.69 -12.80
C ILE A 5 5.81 -5.50 -12.51
N PHE A 6 6.60 -5.07 -13.49
CA PHE A 6 7.49 -3.92 -13.31
C PHE A 6 6.70 -2.62 -13.06
N SER A 7 5.63 -2.37 -13.82
CA SER A 7 4.73 -1.24 -13.60
C SER A 7 4.04 -1.30 -12.23
N ALA A 8 3.66 -2.49 -11.75
CA ALA A 8 3.15 -2.68 -10.40
C ALA A 8 4.19 -2.24 -9.35
N GLY A 9 5.47 -2.53 -9.56
CA GLY A 9 6.56 -2.09 -8.69
C GLY A 9 6.77 -0.58 -8.66
N ILE A 10 6.74 0.08 -9.81
CA ILE A 10 6.82 1.54 -9.89
C ILE A 10 5.61 2.19 -9.19
N LEU A 11 4.41 1.66 -9.39
CA LEU A 11 3.22 2.17 -8.74
C LEU A 11 3.22 1.90 -7.23
N ALA A 12 3.74 0.75 -6.79
CA ALA A 12 3.94 0.44 -5.38
C ALA A 12 4.95 1.41 -4.73
N LEU A 13 6.02 1.76 -5.45
CA LEU A 13 6.98 2.76 -4.97
C LEU A 13 6.34 4.14 -4.83
N LEU A 14 5.57 4.58 -5.82
CA LEU A 14 4.80 5.82 -5.73
C LEU A 14 3.83 5.79 -4.55
N THR A 15 3.14 4.66 -4.34
CA THR A 15 2.23 4.45 -3.20
C THR A 15 2.99 4.54 -1.87
N ALA A 16 4.18 3.95 -1.77
CA ALA A 16 5.04 4.04 -0.59
C ALA A 16 5.45 5.49 -0.31
N LEU A 17 5.85 6.25 -1.33
CA LEU A 17 6.23 7.66 -1.19
C LEU A 17 5.05 8.52 -0.74
N VAL A 18 3.88 8.36 -1.35
CA VAL A 18 2.65 9.07 -0.94
C VAL A 18 2.29 8.72 0.50
N HIS A 19 2.34 7.43 0.86
CA HIS A 19 2.09 6.98 2.22
C HIS A 19 3.07 7.61 3.22
N ILE A 20 4.38 7.53 2.98
CA ILE A 20 5.40 8.03 3.91
C ILE A 20 5.40 9.56 3.99
N ILE A 21 5.19 10.28 2.88
CA ILE A 21 5.31 11.75 2.86
C ILE A 21 3.97 12.41 3.16
N ALA A 22 2.98 12.25 2.28
CA ALA A 22 1.67 12.88 2.45
C ALA A 22 0.94 12.31 3.67
N GLY A 23 1.04 10.99 3.88
CA GLY A 23 0.52 10.35 5.07
C GLY A 23 1.21 10.78 6.37
N GLN A 24 2.49 11.16 6.35
CA GLN A 24 3.11 11.72 7.56
C GLN A 24 2.54 13.11 7.87
N ILE A 25 2.29 13.93 6.84
CA ILE A 25 1.86 15.32 7.00
C ILE A 25 0.41 15.41 7.48
N ASP A 26 -0.50 14.70 6.80
CA ASP A 26 -1.94 14.91 6.96
C ASP A 26 -2.57 14.05 8.08
N PRO A 27 -2.41 12.72 8.13
CA PRO A 27 -2.96 11.93 9.24
C PRO A 27 -2.00 11.76 10.43
N VAL A 28 -0.71 11.43 10.23
CA VAL A 28 0.15 11.01 11.35
C VAL A 28 0.53 12.17 12.27
N ARG A 29 1.00 13.30 11.73
CA ARG A 29 1.40 14.45 12.55
C ARG A 29 0.25 15.00 13.41
N PRO A 30 -0.97 15.21 12.87
CA PRO A 30 -2.11 15.61 13.71
C PRO A 30 -2.49 14.54 14.73
N PHE A 31 -2.44 13.26 14.36
CA PHE A 31 -2.71 12.17 15.29
C PHE A 31 -1.75 12.17 16.49
N LEU A 32 -0.44 12.34 16.26
CA LEU A 32 0.56 12.40 17.34
C LEU A 32 0.40 13.63 18.25
N LYS A 33 -0.17 14.72 17.71
CA LYS A 33 -0.47 15.96 18.46
C LYS A 33 -1.80 15.94 19.21
N SER A 34 -2.61 14.89 19.07
CA SER A 34 -3.89 14.76 19.78
C SER A 34 -3.70 14.57 21.29
N ASP A 35 -4.79 14.66 22.07
CA ASP A 35 -4.77 14.44 23.53
C ASP A 35 -4.73 12.95 23.94
N LEU A 36 -4.51 12.03 23.00
CA LEU A 36 -4.40 10.60 23.31
C LEU A 36 -3.17 10.30 24.19
N PRO A 37 -3.26 9.27 25.07
CA PRO A 37 -2.09 8.81 25.82
C PRO A 37 -0.96 8.32 24.91
N ASP A 38 0.26 8.33 25.42
CA ASP A 38 1.46 8.03 24.63
C ASP A 38 1.51 6.58 24.13
N ILE A 39 0.98 5.62 24.90
CA ILE A 39 1.00 4.19 24.53
C ILE A 39 0.21 3.95 23.21
N PRO A 40 -1.07 4.33 23.07
CA PRO A 40 -1.79 4.24 21.79
C PRO A 40 -1.10 4.94 20.63
N LYS A 41 -0.53 6.14 20.87
CA LYS A 41 0.20 6.89 19.84
C LYS A 41 1.43 6.12 19.35
N ALA A 42 2.24 5.62 20.27
CA ALA A 42 3.45 4.85 19.96
C ALA A 42 3.11 3.56 19.21
N THR A 43 2.07 2.83 19.65
CA THR A 43 1.63 1.60 18.99
C THR A 43 1.17 1.85 17.55
N LEU A 44 0.31 2.86 17.33
CA LEU A 44 -0.19 3.18 16.00
C LEU A 44 0.90 3.74 15.08
N LEU A 45 1.86 4.52 15.62
CA LEU A 45 3.04 4.94 14.88
C LEU A 45 3.95 3.76 14.51
N GLY A 46 4.07 2.76 15.38
CA GLY A 46 4.75 1.50 15.08
C GLY A 46 4.08 0.77 13.91
N CYS A 47 2.75 0.58 13.98
CA CYS A 47 1.98 -0.03 12.89
C CYS A 47 2.12 0.74 11.57
N TRP A 48 2.14 2.08 11.63
CA TRP A 48 2.37 2.93 10.46
C TRP A 48 3.71 2.63 9.77
N HIS A 49 4.80 2.55 10.54
CA HIS A 49 6.11 2.25 9.97
C HIS A 49 6.23 0.80 9.47
N MET A 50 5.54 -0.16 10.09
CA MET A 50 5.49 -1.53 9.55
C MET A 50 4.85 -1.58 8.16
N VAL A 51 3.76 -0.84 7.93
CA VAL A 51 3.15 -0.72 6.60
C VAL A 51 4.09 0.00 5.63
N SER A 52 4.77 1.07 6.07
CA SER A 52 5.76 1.77 5.25
C SER A 52 6.86 0.83 4.74
N VAL A 53 7.42 0.00 5.62
CA VAL A 53 8.44 -1.00 5.28
C VAL A 53 7.89 -2.02 4.29
N MET A 54 6.67 -2.54 4.53
CA MET A 54 6.05 -3.53 3.65
C MET A 54 5.83 -2.98 2.23
N LEU A 55 5.38 -1.73 2.10
CA LEU A 55 5.20 -1.09 0.79
C LEU A 55 6.53 -0.95 0.02
N VAL A 56 7.60 -0.52 0.69
CA VAL A 56 8.93 -0.34 0.07
C VAL A 56 9.52 -1.69 -0.36
N ILE A 57 9.46 -2.71 0.50
CA ILE A 57 9.97 -4.05 0.17
C ILE A 57 9.19 -4.64 -1.01
N SER A 58 7.86 -4.49 -1.00
CA SER A 58 7.02 -4.99 -2.10
C SER A 58 7.33 -4.29 -3.41
N ALA A 59 7.55 -2.98 -3.39
CA ALA A 59 7.94 -2.22 -4.57
C ALA A 59 9.28 -2.71 -5.14
N ALA A 60 10.28 -2.91 -4.27
CA ALA A 60 11.57 -3.47 -4.66
C ALA A 60 11.42 -4.88 -5.27
N ALA A 61 10.60 -5.74 -4.65
CA ALA A 61 10.34 -7.09 -5.14
C ALA A 61 9.68 -7.09 -6.53
N PHE A 62 8.60 -6.33 -6.71
CA PHE A 62 7.93 -6.21 -8.02
C PHE A 62 8.86 -5.62 -9.09
N CYS A 63 9.62 -4.57 -8.78
CA CYS A 63 10.59 -3.99 -9.71
C CYS A 63 11.67 -5.02 -10.11
N PHE A 64 12.24 -5.72 -9.14
CA PHE A 64 13.29 -6.71 -9.37
C PHE A 64 12.79 -7.89 -10.21
N ILE A 65 11.68 -8.51 -9.80
CA ILE A 65 11.07 -9.64 -10.50
C ILE A 65 10.61 -9.22 -11.90
N GLY A 66 9.96 -8.06 -12.02
CA GLY A 66 9.47 -7.54 -13.29
C GLY A 66 10.60 -7.24 -14.27
N TRP A 67 11.67 -6.58 -13.80
CA TRP A 67 12.83 -6.24 -14.63
C TRP A 67 13.49 -7.48 -15.23
N PHE A 68 13.85 -8.43 -14.37
CA PHE A 68 14.57 -9.65 -14.77
C PHE A 68 13.67 -10.76 -15.32
N ASN A 69 12.34 -10.62 -15.21
CA ASN A 69 11.35 -11.59 -15.67
C ASN A 69 11.50 -12.98 -15.00
N PHE A 70 11.71 -13.01 -13.70
CA PHE A 70 11.88 -14.27 -12.95
C PHE A 70 10.54 -14.98 -12.73
N VAL A 71 10.31 -16.05 -13.48
CA VAL A 71 9.06 -16.84 -13.43
C VAL A 71 8.97 -17.65 -12.14
N GLU A 72 10.10 -17.99 -11.54
CA GLU A 72 10.21 -18.78 -10.31
C GLU A 72 9.57 -18.07 -9.10
N PHE A 73 9.42 -16.74 -9.15
CA PHE A 73 8.82 -15.93 -8.08
C PHE A 73 7.33 -15.62 -8.30
N GLN A 74 6.63 -16.27 -9.23
CA GLN A 74 5.20 -16.03 -9.48
C GLN A 74 4.34 -16.15 -8.20
N ASN A 75 4.61 -17.13 -7.34
CA ASN A 75 3.89 -17.29 -6.07
C ASN A 75 4.08 -16.08 -5.13
N LEU A 76 5.26 -15.47 -5.13
CA LEU A 76 5.52 -14.25 -4.36
C LEU A 76 4.76 -13.06 -4.96
N VAL A 77 4.74 -12.93 -6.29
CA VAL A 77 3.98 -11.88 -7.00
C VAL A 77 2.48 -12.00 -6.67
N ILE A 78 1.92 -13.21 -6.71
CA ILE A 78 0.53 -13.50 -6.32
C ILE A 78 0.28 -13.08 -4.87
N LEU A 79 1.15 -13.47 -3.93
CA LEU A 79 1.00 -13.13 -2.51
C LEU A 79 1.02 -11.62 -2.27
N LEU A 80 1.97 -10.91 -2.90
CA LEU A 80 2.07 -9.45 -2.80
C LEU A 80 0.85 -8.78 -3.42
N SER A 81 0.43 -9.22 -4.62
CA SER A 81 -0.78 -8.71 -5.27
C SER A 81 -2.03 -8.89 -4.43
N ALA A 82 -2.23 -10.09 -3.86
CA ALA A 82 -3.34 -10.36 -2.95
C ALA A 82 -3.30 -9.45 -1.72
N SER A 83 -2.11 -9.24 -1.15
CA SER A 83 -1.93 -8.34 0.01
C SER A 83 -2.34 -6.91 -0.32
N PHE A 84 -1.94 -6.37 -1.47
CA PHE A 84 -2.33 -5.02 -1.91
C PHE A 84 -3.83 -4.87 -2.15
N VAL A 85 -4.48 -5.89 -2.73
CA VAL A 85 -5.95 -5.92 -2.85
C VAL A 85 -6.61 -5.92 -1.47
N LEU A 86 -6.13 -6.75 -0.54
CA LEU A 86 -6.67 -6.80 0.81
C LEU A 86 -6.47 -5.48 1.57
N PHE A 87 -5.31 -4.82 1.43
CA PHE A 87 -5.10 -3.49 1.99
C PHE A 87 -6.08 -2.46 1.42
N SER A 88 -6.35 -2.51 0.11
CA SER A 88 -7.37 -1.65 -0.52
C SER A 88 -8.75 -1.88 0.10
N VAL A 89 -9.15 -3.15 0.29
CA VAL A 89 -10.42 -3.51 0.94
C VAL A 89 -10.47 -2.95 2.36
N VAL A 90 -9.40 -3.03 3.14
CA VAL A 90 -9.35 -2.44 4.50
C VAL A 90 -9.62 -0.93 4.45
N PHE A 91 -8.97 -0.18 3.55
CA PHE A 91 -9.22 1.26 3.41
C PHE A 91 -10.65 1.58 2.99
N ILE A 92 -11.24 0.78 2.09
CA ILE A 92 -12.64 0.94 1.68
C ILE A 92 -13.59 0.69 2.85
N LEU A 93 -13.40 -0.41 3.61
CA LEU A 93 -14.29 -0.77 4.72
C LEU A 93 -14.19 0.23 5.88
N VAL A 94 -12.97 0.58 6.29
CA VAL A 94 -12.74 1.58 7.35
C VAL A 94 -13.26 2.94 6.91
N GLY A 95 -12.94 3.34 5.68
CA GLY A 95 -13.45 4.59 5.14
C GLY A 95 -14.96 4.61 5.08
N TRP A 96 -15.60 3.53 4.64
CA TRP A 96 -17.05 3.43 4.56
C TRP A 96 -17.71 3.59 5.93
N TYR A 97 -17.11 3.01 6.96
CA TYR A 97 -17.56 3.17 8.33
C TYR A 97 -17.58 4.65 8.76
N PHE A 98 -16.52 5.41 8.50
CA PHE A 98 -16.38 6.81 8.93
C PHE A 98 -17.01 7.85 7.97
N PHE A 99 -16.98 7.61 6.66
CA PHE A 99 -17.27 8.60 5.62
C PHE A 99 -18.35 8.17 4.61
N LYS A 100 -18.87 6.93 4.71
CA LYS A 100 -19.89 6.38 3.79
C LYS A 100 -19.44 6.52 2.33
N ILE A 101 -20.29 7.01 1.44
CA ILE A 101 -19.97 7.22 0.02
C ILE A 101 -18.80 8.19 -0.20
N ARG A 102 -18.54 9.12 0.74
CA ARG A 102 -17.43 10.07 0.63
C ARG A 102 -16.05 9.43 0.80
N THR A 103 -15.99 8.15 1.17
CA THR A 103 -14.75 7.34 1.24
C THR A 103 -13.94 7.41 -0.03
N PHE A 104 -14.63 7.31 -1.18
CA PHE A 104 -14.00 7.28 -2.49
C PHE A 104 -13.32 8.61 -2.88
N ILE A 105 -13.49 9.66 -2.07
CA ILE A 105 -12.84 10.97 -2.26
C ILE A 105 -11.93 11.30 -1.07
N LYS A 106 -12.34 10.98 0.16
CA LYS A 106 -11.59 11.34 1.39
C LYS A 106 -10.40 10.43 1.70
N LEU A 107 -10.47 9.15 1.35
CA LEU A 107 -9.42 8.16 1.63
C LEU A 107 -8.91 7.53 0.34
N LEU A 108 -8.34 8.34 -0.55
CA LEU A 108 -8.00 7.91 -1.92
C LEU A 108 -6.93 6.81 -2.00
N GLN A 109 -6.23 6.49 -0.92
CA GLN A 109 -5.15 5.48 -0.92
C GLN A 109 -5.60 4.09 -1.40
N TRP A 110 -6.88 3.72 -1.24
CA TRP A 110 -7.41 2.44 -1.71
C TRP A 110 -7.21 2.24 -3.22
N SER A 111 -7.28 3.31 -4.02
CA SER A 111 -7.24 3.20 -5.49
C SER A 111 -5.83 2.86 -5.98
N LEU A 112 -4.80 3.47 -5.39
CA LEU A 112 -3.41 3.14 -5.66
C LEU A 112 -3.09 1.70 -5.25
N LEU A 113 -3.51 1.28 -4.05
CA LEU A 113 -3.31 -0.08 -3.56
C LEU A 113 -3.97 -1.12 -4.45
N LEU A 114 -5.22 -0.90 -4.85
CA LEU A 114 -5.95 -1.81 -5.73
C LEU A 114 -5.25 -1.94 -7.08
N SER A 115 -4.80 -0.81 -7.65
CA SER A 115 -4.17 -0.76 -8.96
C SER A 115 -2.86 -1.53 -8.98
N VAL A 116 -2.04 -1.46 -7.92
CA VAL A 116 -0.84 -2.30 -7.78
C VAL A 116 -1.19 -3.78 -7.77
N GLY A 117 -2.18 -4.17 -6.96
CA GLY A 117 -2.59 -5.57 -6.84
C GLY A 117 -3.07 -6.15 -8.18
N VAL A 118 -3.94 -5.41 -8.87
CA VAL A 118 -4.47 -5.79 -10.19
C VAL A 118 -3.37 -5.91 -11.23
N LEU A 119 -2.44 -4.95 -11.32
CA LEU A 119 -1.31 -5.02 -12.26
C LEU A 119 -0.43 -6.24 -12.02
N GLY A 120 -0.12 -6.54 -10.76
CA GLY A 120 0.68 -7.71 -10.43
C GLY A 120 -0.04 -9.03 -10.76
N PHE A 121 -1.35 -9.14 -10.53
CA PHE A 121 -2.13 -10.32 -10.95
C PHE A 121 -2.16 -10.47 -12.48
N MET A 122 -2.42 -9.39 -13.20
CA MET A 122 -2.41 -9.40 -14.67
C MET A 122 -1.04 -9.77 -15.24
N GLY A 123 0.04 -9.44 -14.54
CA GLY A 123 1.40 -9.80 -14.95
C GLY A 123 1.76 -11.27 -14.71
N VAL A 124 0.96 -12.02 -13.94
CA VAL A 124 1.19 -13.46 -13.70
C VAL A 124 0.43 -14.34 -14.68
N ILE A 125 -0.66 -13.82 -15.27
CA ILE A 125 -1.47 -14.48 -16.31
C ILE A 125 -0.75 -14.37 -17.66
#